data_AF-A0A0Q8CE97-F1
#
_entry.id   AF-A0A0Q8CE97-F1
#
_cell.length_a   1.000
_cell.length_b   1.000
_cell.length_c   1.000
_cell.angle_alpha   90.00
_cell.angle_beta   90.00
_cell.angle_gamma   90.00
#
_symmetry.space_group_name_H-M   'P 1'
#
loop_
_entity.id
_entity.type
_entity.pdbx_description
1 polymer ?
#
loop_
_entity_poly.entity_id
_entity_poly.type
_entity_poly.pdbx_seq_one_letter_code
_entity_poly.pdbx_strand_id
1 'polypeptide(L)'
;MSYLSFGPGSEDAEEILRRAFAEHPPMTDEERAAAIRKNLGVREPEVKAGGDPFSADVILYVHEGFFWVDGAHPDAPEYNPTDYRNRLFGLSDSGVFVFTGLNTGRVPIRVEATREEPPVPEGDWVGEASIRSIFGTINVTSFDDYADVPSAAVGGPGHYRVRIAGRGRELHFDAVSDDLDETYVVQVCAAPVMLAEPQDS
;
A
#
# COMPACT_ATOMS: atom_id res chain seq x y z
N MET A 1 -1.53 -5.80 -73.67
CA MET A 1 -1.16 -5.45 -72.29
C MET A 1 -1.88 -6.43 -71.37
N SER A 2 -1.11 -7.35 -70.78
CA SER A 2 -1.62 -8.40 -69.90
C SER A 2 -1.73 -7.84 -68.49
N TYR A 3 -2.89 -7.93 -67.85
CA TYR A 3 -3.04 -7.72 -66.41
C TYR A 3 -2.97 -9.08 -65.72
N LEU A 4 -2.13 -9.14 -64.68
CA LEU A 4 -1.79 -10.31 -63.88
C LEU A 4 -3.01 -11.02 -63.31
N SER A 5 -3.08 -12.33 -63.56
CA SER A 5 -3.94 -13.27 -62.85
C SER A 5 -3.42 -13.44 -61.41
N PHE A 6 -4.25 -13.12 -60.43
CA PHE A 6 -4.08 -13.63 -59.06
C PHE A 6 -4.60 -15.08 -59.05
N GLY A 7 -3.73 -16.03 -58.72
CA GLY A 7 -4.06 -17.46 -58.66
C GLY A 7 -4.93 -17.81 -57.45
N PRO A 8 -5.65 -18.95 -57.48
CA PRO A 8 -6.45 -19.43 -56.37
C PRO A 8 -5.50 -20.03 -55.32
N GLY A 9 -5.21 -19.28 -54.26
CA GLY A 9 -4.30 -19.73 -53.20
C GLY A 9 -4.20 -18.84 -51.97
N SER A 10 -5.08 -17.84 -51.81
CA SER A 10 -5.20 -17.16 -50.52
C SER A 10 -6.15 -17.99 -49.66
N GLU A 11 -5.60 -18.72 -48.70
CA GLU A 11 -6.37 -19.25 -47.57
C GLU A 11 -7.18 -18.07 -47.01
N ASP A 12 -8.49 -18.28 -46.85
CA ASP A 12 -9.41 -17.22 -46.45
C ASP A 12 -8.92 -16.62 -45.13
N ALA A 13 -8.74 -15.29 -45.08
CA ALA A 13 -8.24 -14.62 -43.89
C ALA A 13 -9.10 -14.96 -42.66
N GLU A 14 -10.39 -15.24 -42.88
CA GLU A 14 -11.31 -15.70 -41.84
C GLU A 14 -10.96 -17.11 -41.32
N GLU A 15 -10.50 -18.00 -42.19
CA GLU A 15 -10.10 -19.37 -41.82
C GLU A 15 -8.75 -19.38 -41.10
N ILE A 16 -7.81 -18.53 -41.53
CA ILE A 16 -6.54 -18.29 -40.81
C ILE A 16 -6.84 -17.76 -39.40
N LEU A 17 -7.74 -16.78 -39.27
CA LEU A 17 -8.11 -16.22 -37.98
C LEU A 17 -8.82 -17.25 -37.10
N ARG A 18 -9.79 -18.01 -37.62
CA ARG A 18 -10.47 -19.06 -36.85
C ARG A 18 -9.51 -20.13 -36.35
N ARG A 19 -8.57 -20.56 -37.19
CA ARG A 19 -7.54 -21.53 -36.82
C ARG A 19 -6.61 -20.96 -35.75
N ALA A 20 -6.15 -19.71 -35.91
CA ALA A 20 -5.32 -19.04 -34.91
C ALA A 20 -6.05 -18.89 -33.56
N PHE A 21 -7.35 -18.58 -33.55
CA PHE A 21 -8.17 -18.51 -32.34
C PHE A 21 -8.39 -19.88 -31.68
N ALA A 22 -8.46 -20.97 -32.47
CA ALA A 22 -8.58 -22.32 -31.94
C ALA A 22 -7.26 -22.85 -31.36
N GLU A 23 -6.13 -22.53 -32.00
CA GLU A 23 -4.78 -22.89 -31.56
C GLU A 23 -4.31 -22.02 -30.38
N HIS A 24 -4.74 -20.75 -30.35
CA HIS A 24 -4.42 -19.77 -29.33
C HIS A 24 -5.69 -19.03 -28.87
N PRO A 25 -6.52 -19.67 -28.02
CA PRO A 25 -7.69 -19.01 -27.47
C PRO A 25 -7.27 -17.71 -26.75
N PRO A 26 -8.04 -16.63 -26.90
CA PRO A 26 -7.73 -15.36 -26.26
C PRO A 26 -7.72 -15.56 -24.75
N MET A 27 -6.57 -15.31 -24.12
CA MET A 27 -6.44 -15.34 -22.67
C MET A 27 -7.44 -14.35 -22.05
N THR A 28 -8.12 -14.81 -21.01
CA THR A 28 -8.83 -13.95 -20.07
C THR A 28 -7.87 -12.92 -19.47
N ASP A 29 -8.41 -11.81 -18.96
CA ASP A 29 -7.58 -10.79 -18.30
C ASP A 29 -6.81 -11.37 -17.09
N GLU A 30 -7.41 -12.34 -16.40
CA GLU A 30 -6.80 -13.07 -15.29
C GLU A 30 -5.61 -13.94 -15.76
N GLU A 31 -5.78 -14.72 -16.82
CA GLU A 31 -4.69 -15.52 -17.41
C GLU A 31 -3.58 -14.64 -17.96
N ARG A 32 -3.93 -13.50 -18.54
CA ARG A 32 -2.97 -12.53 -19.09
C ARG A 32 -2.15 -11.89 -17.97
N ALA A 33 -2.80 -11.48 -16.87
CA ALA A 33 -2.12 -10.97 -15.69
C ALA A 33 -1.21 -12.02 -15.05
N ALA A 34 -1.66 -13.27 -14.92
CA ALA A 34 -0.86 -14.38 -14.41
C ALA A 34 0.36 -14.68 -15.30
N ALA A 35 0.19 -14.65 -16.63
CA ALA A 35 1.28 -14.86 -17.58
C ALA A 35 2.31 -13.73 -17.53
N ILE A 36 1.87 -12.47 -17.42
CA ILE A 36 2.75 -11.31 -17.25
C ILE A 36 3.56 -11.43 -15.94
N ARG A 37 2.90 -11.72 -14.81
CA ARG A 37 3.59 -11.92 -13.51
C ARG A 37 4.65 -13.01 -13.57
N LYS A 38 4.28 -14.16 -14.16
CA LYS A 38 5.21 -15.29 -14.36
C LYS A 38 6.40 -14.91 -15.23
N ASN A 39 6.17 -14.20 -16.33
CA ASN A 39 7.23 -13.79 -17.27
C ASN A 39 8.15 -12.71 -16.68
N LEU A 40 7.62 -11.84 -15.81
CA LEU A 40 8.39 -10.84 -15.06
C LEU A 40 9.13 -11.44 -13.86
N GLY A 41 8.96 -12.73 -13.56
CA GLY A 41 9.58 -13.37 -12.40
C GLY A 41 9.05 -12.83 -11.07
N VAL A 42 7.85 -12.24 -11.05
CA VAL A 42 7.21 -11.75 -9.83
C VAL A 42 6.88 -12.95 -8.97
N ARG A 43 7.60 -13.11 -7.86
CA ARG A 43 7.39 -14.19 -6.89
C ARG A 43 6.10 -13.91 -6.12
N GLU A 44 5.31 -14.94 -5.88
CA GLU A 44 4.17 -14.81 -4.96
C GLU A 44 4.65 -14.29 -3.59
N PRO A 45 3.98 -13.29 -3.00
CA PRO A 45 4.40 -12.75 -1.72
C PRO A 45 4.29 -13.83 -0.66
N GLU A 46 5.33 -13.95 0.14
CA GLU A 46 5.34 -14.86 1.26
C GLU A 46 4.42 -14.33 2.37
N VAL A 47 3.49 -15.17 2.81
CA VAL A 47 2.64 -14.88 3.97
C VAL A 47 3.45 -15.05 5.25
N LYS A 48 3.62 -13.97 6.01
CA LYS A 48 4.36 -13.98 7.28
C LYS A 48 3.40 -14.22 8.45
N ALA A 49 3.78 -15.14 9.35
CA ALA A 49 2.96 -15.54 10.51
C ALA A 49 2.80 -14.45 11.60
N GLY A 50 3.44 -13.29 11.43
CA GLY A 50 3.52 -12.23 12.43
C GLY A 50 4.87 -12.23 13.16
N GLY A 51 4.94 -11.44 14.23
CA GLY A 51 6.18 -11.20 14.97
C GLY A 51 5.91 -10.81 16.42
N ASP A 52 6.97 -10.39 17.10
CA ASP A 52 6.86 -9.91 18.47
C ASP A 52 6.55 -8.41 18.53
N PRO A 53 5.76 -7.96 19.53
CA PRO A 53 5.56 -6.54 19.81
C PRO A 53 6.88 -5.80 19.95
N PHE A 54 6.93 -4.59 19.45
CA PHE A 54 8.13 -3.75 19.52
C PHE A 54 7.77 -2.27 19.61
N SER A 55 8.72 -1.50 20.09
CA SER A 55 8.75 -0.04 19.99
C SER A 55 10.11 0.36 19.46
N ALA A 56 10.15 1.13 18.38
CA ALA A 56 11.39 1.58 17.76
C ALA A 56 11.27 3.03 17.32
N ASP A 57 12.30 3.82 17.59
CA ASP A 57 12.46 5.16 17.05
C ASP A 57 13.26 5.06 15.74
N VAL A 58 12.73 5.63 14.66
CA VAL A 58 13.36 5.71 13.35
C VAL A 58 13.35 7.15 12.86
N ILE A 59 14.24 7.44 11.91
CA ILE A 59 14.20 8.67 11.15
C ILE A 59 13.85 8.27 9.72
N LEU A 60 12.74 8.77 9.22
CA LEU A 60 12.29 8.52 7.85
C LEU A 60 12.53 9.78 7.03
N TYR A 61 13.21 9.66 5.90
CA TYR A 61 13.30 10.74 4.92
C TYR A 61 11.98 10.83 4.16
N VAL A 62 11.27 11.94 4.32
CA VAL A 62 10.01 12.25 3.66
C VAL A 62 10.29 13.14 2.45
N HIS A 63 9.63 12.84 1.34
CA HIS A 63 9.60 13.64 0.13
C HIS A 63 8.13 13.80 -0.30
N GLU A 64 7.75 14.96 -0.83
CA GLU A 64 6.37 15.33 -1.21
C GLU A 64 5.35 15.42 -0.04
N GLY A 65 5.83 15.56 1.19
CA GLY A 65 5.00 15.91 2.34
C GLY A 65 4.13 14.78 2.88
N PHE A 66 4.47 13.53 2.59
CA PHE A 66 3.79 12.38 3.17
C PHE A 66 4.70 11.16 3.32
N PHE A 67 4.34 10.33 4.30
CA PHE A 67 4.75 8.93 4.39
C PHE A 67 3.50 8.06 4.51
N TRP A 68 3.64 6.75 4.52
CA TRP A 68 2.50 5.86 4.64
C TRP A 68 2.78 4.62 5.50
N VAL A 69 1.69 4.09 6.05
CA VAL A 69 1.64 2.80 6.72
C VAL A 69 1.00 1.82 5.76
N ASP A 70 1.82 1.01 5.08
CA ASP A 70 1.38 0.07 4.05
C ASP A 70 1.04 -1.28 4.66
N GLY A 71 -0.20 -1.74 4.50
CA GLY A 71 -0.62 -3.11 4.84
C GLY A 71 -0.71 -4.04 3.63
N ALA A 72 -0.57 -3.52 2.40
CA ALA A 72 -0.86 -4.26 1.19
C ALA A 72 0.39 -4.79 0.48
N HIS A 73 0.13 -5.34 -0.71
CA HIS A 73 1.13 -5.92 -1.59
C HIS A 73 2.06 -4.82 -2.12
N PRO A 74 3.36 -5.10 -2.38
CA PRO A 74 4.26 -4.19 -3.10
C PRO A 74 3.80 -3.81 -4.52
N ASP A 75 2.73 -4.44 -5.04
CA ASP A 75 2.15 -4.21 -6.38
C ASP A 75 0.72 -3.65 -6.27
N ALA A 76 0.35 -3.10 -5.11
CA ALA A 76 -0.97 -2.49 -4.92
C ALA A 76 -1.13 -1.36 -5.96
N PRO A 77 -2.18 -1.41 -6.80
CA PRO A 77 -2.17 -0.74 -8.09
C PRO A 77 -2.21 0.77 -8.02
N GLU A 78 -2.65 1.39 -6.92
CA GLU A 78 -2.68 2.84 -6.79
C GLU A 78 -2.71 3.29 -5.33
N TYR A 79 -1.96 4.35 -5.07
CA TYR A 79 -1.75 4.98 -3.77
C TYR A 79 -2.50 6.32 -3.76
N ASN A 80 -3.82 6.28 -3.95
CA ASN A 80 -4.66 7.47 -3.95
C ASN A 80 -5.48 7.56 -2.64
N PRO A 81 -5.27 8.59 -1.80
CA PRO A 81 -6.08 8.78 -0.60
C PRO A 81 -7.53 9.11 -0.99
N THR A 82 -8.46 8.27 -0.52
CA THR A 82 -9.90 8.34 -0.81
C THR A 82 -10.69 9.13 0.23
N ASP A 83 -10.11 9.37 1.42
CA ASP A 83 -10.80 10.01 2.55
C ASP A 83 -9.82 10.80 3.44
N TYR A 84 -9.97 12.12 3.52
CA TYR A 84 -9.11 13.04 4.29
C TYR A 84 -9.76 13.40 5.63
N ARG A 85 -9.83 12.44 6.57
CA ARG A 85 -10.68 12.56 7.77
C ARG A 85 -10.31 13.68 8.73
N ASN A 86 -9.07 14.16 8.74
CA ASN A 86 -8.62 15.20 9.69
C ASN A 86 -7.39 16.01 9.23
N ARG A 87 -7.02 15.98 7.94
CA ARG A 87 -5.79 16.58 7.38
C ARG A 87 -4.47 16.02 7.98
N LEU A 88 -4.53 15.05 8.89
CA LEU A 88 -3.37 14.30 9.38
C LEU A 88 -3.13 13.09 8.50
N PHE A 89 -4.20 12.40 8.09
CA PHE A 89 -4.06 11.22 7.26
C PHE A 89 -5.17 11.04 6.21
N GLY A 90 -4.84 10.26 5.18
CA GLY A 90 -5.74 9.79 4.14
C GLY A 90 -5.79 8.26 4.11
N LEU A 91 -6.94 7.67 3.78
CA LEU A 91 -7.06 6.20 3.60
C LEU A 91 -6.86 5.81 2.15
N SER A 92 -6.23 4.67 1.88
CA SER A 92 -6.31 3.96 0.59
C SER A 92 -6.74 2.51 0.79
N ASP A 93 -6.94 1.81 -0.33
CA ASP A 93 -7.18 0.38 -0.34
C ASP A 93 -6.01 -0.42 0.28
N SER A 94 -4.81 0.18 0.28
CA SER A 94 -3.57 -0.46 0.73
C SER A 94 -3.15 -0.10 2.16
N GLY A 95 -3.55 1.06 2.67
CA GLY A 95 -2.97 1.57 3.91
C GLY A 95 -3.43 2.96 4.29
N VAL A 96 -2.56 3.65 5.03
CA VAL A 96 -2.81 5.01 5.52
C VAL A 96 -1.70 5.94 5.05
N PHE A 97 -2.07 7.05 4.40
CA PHE A 97 -1.19 8.17 4.08
C PHE A 97 -1.13 9.11 5.26
N VAL A 98 0.04 9.50 5.70
CA VAL A 98 0.22 10.49 6.76
C VAL A 98 0.80 11.74 6.14
N PHE A 99 0.06 12.84 6.24
CA PHE A 99 0.47 14.14 5.73
C PHE A 99 1.36 14.85 6.76
N THR A 100 2.55 15.22 6.34
CA THR A 100 3.46 16.01 7.16
C THR A 100 3.15 17.51 7.07
N GLY A 101 3.67 18.27 8.03
CA GLY A 101 3.72 19.72 7.97
C GLY A 101 4.79 20.20 7.00
N LEU A 102 5.96 19.56 7.04
CA LEU A 102 7.04 19.75 6.05
C LEU A 102 6.73 19.14 4.69
N ASN A 103 7.42 19.62 3.66
CA ASN A 103 7.41 19.05 2.32
C ASN A 103 8.47 17.96 2.16
N THR A 104 9.71 18.26 2.52
CA THR A 104 10.83 17.33 2.34
C THR A 104 11.80 17.41 3.52
N GLY A 105 12.26 16.27 4.02
CA GLY A 105 13.19 16.25 5.14
C GLY A 105 13.14 14.99 5.98
N ARG A 106 13.98 14.95 7.01
CA ARG A 106 14.03 13.85 7.97
C ARG A 106 13.03 14.04 9.09
N VAL A 107 12.18 13.04 9.29
CA VAL A 107 11.11 13.06 10.29
C VAL A 107 11.35 11.95 11.33
N PRO A 108 11.49 12.29 12.62
CA PRO A 108 11.48 11.30 13.68
C PRO A 108 10.12 10.64 13.82
N ILE A 109 10.09 9.31 13.75
CA ILE A 109 8.88 8.50 13.89
C ILE A 109 9.15 7.42 14.94
N ARG A 110 8.26 7.32 15.93
CA ARG A 110 8.17 6.15 16.80
C ARG A 110 7.16 5.16 16.25
N VAL A 111 7.58 3.93 15.98
CA VAL A 111 6.70 2.84 15.58
C VAL A 111 6.47 1.92 16.77
N GLU A 112 5.21 1.72 17.14
CA GLU A 112 4.78 0.85 18.23
C GLU A 112 3.85 -0.23 17.68
N ALA A 113 4.31 -1.48 17.66
CA ALA A 113 3.50 -2.61 17.22
C ALA A 113 3.12 -3.47 18.44
N THR A 114 1.82 -3.66 18.67
CA THR A 114 1.28 -4.29 19.87
C THR A 114 0.17 -5.28 19.54
N ARG A 115 -0.06 -6.27 20.41
CA ARG A 115 -1.17 -7.23 20.24
C ARG A 115 -2.48 -6.72 20.81
N GLU A 116 -2.39 -5.91 21.86
CA GLU A 116 -3.51 -5.28 22.54
C GLU A 116 -3.52 -3.79 22.24
N GLU A 117 -4.66 -3.13 22.43
CA GLU A 117 -4.77 -1.69 22.18
C GLU A 117 -3.91 -0.90 23.18
N PRO A 118 -2.89 -0.15 22.69
CA PRO A 118 -2.07 0.67 23.56
C PRO A 118 -2.81 1.96 23.95
N PRO A 119 -2.37 2.65 25.03
CA PRO A 119 -2.86 3.98 25.36
C PRO A 119 -2.73 4.94 24.18
N VAL A 120 -3.67 5.87 24.07
CA VAL A 120 -3.64 6.93 23.06
C VAL A 120 -2.39 7.79 23.30
N PRO A 121 -1.52 7.97 22.29
CA PRO A 121 -0.31 8.75 22.42
C PRO A 121 -0.65 10.24 22.47
N GLU A 122 0.17 11.00 23.16
CA GLU A 122 0.05 12.45 23.19
C GLU A 122 0.47 13.05 21.83
N GLY A 123 -0.30 14.02 21.34
CA GLY A 123 -0.01 14.74 20.10
C GLY A 123 -0.96 15.90 19.90
N ASP A 124 -0.54 16.88 19.10
CA ASP A 124 -1.41 18.00 18.71
C ASP A 124 -2.46 17.52 17.69
N TRP A 125 -2.11 16.47 16.95
CA TRP A 125 -2.93 15.83 15.95
C TRP A 125 -3.01 14.34 16.27
N VAL A 126 -4.21 13.79 16.42
CA VAL A 126 -4.40 12.34 16.62
C VAL A 126 -5.47 11.83 15.67
N GLY A 127 -5.21 10.67 15.07
CA GLY A 127 -6.06 10.05 14.07
C GLY A 127 -6.02 8.54 14.17
N GLU A 128 -7.13 7.89 13.81
CA GLU A 128 -7.23 6.43 13.82
C GLU A 128 -7.87 5.90 12.54
N ALA A 129 -7.32 4.81 12.03
CA ALA A 129 -7.71 4.13 10.82
C ALA A 129 -7.73 2.61 11.06
N SER A 130 -8.48 1.90 10.22
CA SER A 130 -8.41 0.44 10.11
C SER A 130 -7.85 0.07 8.75
N ILE A 131 -6.86 -0.80 8.74
CA ILE A 131 -6.27 -1.35 7.51
C ILE A 131 -6.33 -2.88 7.53
N ARG A 132 -6.11 -3.49 6.38
CA ARG A 132 -6.01 -4.94 6.24
C ARG A 132 -4.64 -5.32 5.72
N SER A 133 -3.98 -6.25 6.41
CA SER A 133 -2.77 -6.89 5.92
C SER A 133 -3.06 -8.28 5.39
N ILE A 134 -2.90 -8.47 4.08
CA ILE A 134 -3.18 -9.75 3.41
C ILE A 134 -2.03 -10.75 3.62
N PHE A 135 -0.79 -10.25 3.67
CA PHE A 135 0.42 -11.09 3.72
C PHE A 135 1.11 -11.07 5.09
N GLY A 136 0.51 -10.42 6.11
CA GLY A 136 1.13 -10.30 7.42
C GLY A 136 2.34 -9.36 7.42
N THR A 137 2.28 -8.36 6.54
CA THR A 137 3.28 -7.30 6.42
C THR A 137 2.59 -5.96 6.64
N ILE A 138 3.09 -5.18 7.60
CA ILE A 138 2.78 -3.76 7.73
C ILE A 138 4.11 -3.01 7.88
N ASN A 139 4.37 -2.09 6.95
CA ASN A 139 5.62 -1.31 6.94
C ASN A 139 5.30 0.18 7.01
N VAL A 140 6.24 0.96 7.56
CA VAL A 140 6.19 2.43 7.50
C VAL A 140 7.21 2.89 6.48
N THR A 141 6.75 3.58 5.44
CA THR A 141 7.57 3.90 4.26
C THR A 141 7.24 5.27 3.70
N SER A 142 8.17 5.85 2.95
CA SER A 142 7.99 7.07 2.16
C SER A 142 8.39 6.81 0.71
N PHE A 143 8.39 7.85 -0.12
CA PHE A 143 8.72 7.73 -1.55
C PHE A 143 10.12 7.15 -1.79
N ASP A 144 11.09 7.63 -1.03
CA ASP A 144 12.52 7.31 -1.24
C ASP A 144 13.14 6.55 -0.05
N ASP A 145 12.36 6.23 0.99
CA ASP A 145 12.87 5.66 2.22
C ASP A 145 11.88 4.68 2.88
N TYR A 146 12.39 3.85 3.80
CA TYR A 146 11.57 2.96 4.61
C TYR A 146 12.12 2.85 6.02
N ALA A 147 11.21 2.67 6.98
CA ALA A 147 11.60 2.39 8.35
C ALA A 147 12.24 0.99 8.42
N ASP A 148 13.53 0.94 8.77
CA ASP A 148 14.25 -0.32 9.02
C ASP A 148 13.87 -0.90 10.39
N VAL A 149 12.63 -1.37 10.49
CA VAL A 149 12.04 -2.01 11.67
C VAL A 149 11.33 -3.31 11.27
N PRO A 150 11.06 -4.23 12.22
CA PRO A 150 10.23 -5.38 11.92
C PRO A 150 8.85 -4.97 11.40
N SER A 151 8.20 -5.87 10.66
CA SER A 151 6.81 -5.69 10.25
C SER A 151 5.92 -5.43 11.48
N ALA A 152 5.11 -4.38 11.42
CA ALA A 152 4.16 -4.02 12.48
C ALA A 152 2.93 -4.96 12.54
N ALA A 153 2.80 -5.89 11.58
CA ALA A 153 1.76 -6.91 11.57
C ALA A 153 2.07 -8.06 12.55
N VAL A 154 2.11 -7.76 13.85
CA VAL A 154 2.50 -8.70 14.90
C VAL A 154 1.61 -9.95 15.01
N GLY A 155 0.38 -9.89 14.49
CA GLY A 155 -0.56 -11.02 14.42
C GLY A 155 -0.57 -11.78 13.09
N GLY A 156 0.32 -11.43 12.14
CA GLY A 156 0.30 -11.99 10.79
C GLY A 156 -0.83 -11.37 9.94
N PRO A 157 -1.39 -12.11 8.95
CA PRO A 157 -2.48 -11.58 8.13
C PRO A 157 -3.73 -11.27 8.95
N GLY A 158 -4.37 -10.14 8.69
CA GLY A 158 -5.55 -9.74 9.42
C GLY A 158 -5.90 -8.26 9.30
N HIS A 159 -6.84 -7.84 10.14
CA HIS A 159 -7.20 -6.43 10.29
C HIS A 159 -6.40 -5.80 11.41
N TYR A 160 -6.00 -4.56 11.19
CA TYR A 160 -5.18 -3.79 12.10
C TYR A 160 -5.78 -2.42 12.30
N ARG A 161 -5.74 -1.95 13.54
CA ARG A 161 -5.97 -0.55 13.89
C ARG A 161 -4.63 0.16 13.83
N VAL A 162 -4.62 1.28 13.13
CA VAL A 162 -3.46 2.18 13.02
C VAL A 162 -3.85 3.50 13.63
N ARG A 163 -3.11 3.94 14.64
CA ARG A 163 -3.26 5.25 15.25
C ARG A 163 -2.01 6.07 14.96
N ILE A 164 -2.23 7.30 14.54
CA ILE A 164 -1.17 8.24 14.22
C ILE A 164 -1.34 9.44 15.14
N ALA A 165 -0.27 9.81 15.84
CA ALA A 165 -0.16 11.09 16.52
C ALA A 165 0.97 11.90 15.90
N GLY A 166 0.72 13.17 15.64
CA GLY A 166 1.71 14.14 15.15
C GLY A 166 1.81 15.33 16.10
N ARG A 167 3.02 15.86 16.24
CA ARG A 167 3.32 17.09 17.00
C ARG A 167 4.16 18.02 16.13
N GLY A 168 3.98 19.34 16.28
CA GLY A 168 4.85 20.32 15.63
C GLY A 168 4.63 20.55 14.12
N ARG A 169 3.60 19.94 13.53
CA ARG A 169 3.28 20.03 12.08
C ARG A 169 3.10 21.46 11.56
N GLU A 170 2.67 22.37 12.43
CA GLU A 170 2.40 23.77 12.03
C GLU A 170 3.63 24.68 12.17
N LEU A 171 4.72 24.19 12.76
CA LEU A 171 5.90 25.01 13.05
C LEU A 171 6.70 25.36 11.78
N HIS A 172 6.69 24.46 10.80
CA HIS A 172 7.52 24.55 9.58
C HIS A 172 6.74 24.11 8.33
N PHE A 173 5.59 24.74 8.10
CA PHE A 173 4.70 24.41 6.99
C PHE A 173 5.42 24.48 5.63
N ASP A 174 5.30 23.41 4.84
CA ASP A 174 5.89 23.23 3.49
C ASP A 174 7.42 23.43 3.45
N ALA A 175 8.08 23.28 4.59
CA ALA A 175 9.53 23.46 4.68
C ALA A 175 10.30 22.31 4.05
N VAL A 176 11.55 22.61 3.66
CA VAL A 176 12.56 21.62 3.30
C VAL A 176 13.68 21.69 4.35
N SER A 177 13.71 20.74 5.29
CA SER A 177 14.67 20.76 6.40
C SER A 177 14.84 19.39 7.05
N ASP A 178 16.06 19.08 7.47
CA ASP A 178 16.40 17.86 8.23
C ASP A 178 16.37 18.04 9.76
N ASP A 179 16.17 19.28 10.22
CA ASP A 179 16.20 19.66 11.63
C ASP A 179 14.88 20.36 11.96
N LEU A 180 13.87 19.55 12.30
CA LEU A 180 12.51 20.00 12.54
C LEU A 180 11.97 19.41 13.85
N ASP A 181 11.21 20.23 14.58
CA ASP A 181 10.49 19.83 15.80
C ASP A 181 9.25 18.96 15.49
N GLU A 182 9.01 18.62 14.22
CA GLU A 182 7.90 17.80 13.77
C GLU A 182 8.18 16.31 14.04
N THR A 183 7.30 15.65 14.79
CA THR A 183 7.49 14.24 15.20
C THR A 183 6.20 13.45 15.14
N TYR A 184 6.33 12.13 14.92
CA TYR A 184 5.18 11.22 14.84
C TYR A 184 5.29 10.00 15.73
N VAL A 185 4.15 9.50 16.18
CA VAL A 185 3.98 8.18 16.77
C VAL A 185 2.98 7.40 15.90
N VAL A 186 3.39 6.23 15.43
CA VAL A 186 2.58 5.28 14.67
C VAL A 186 2.37 4.05 15.53
N GLN A 187 1.16 3.88 16.04
CA GLN A 187 0.76 2.69 16.79
C GLN A 187 -0.03 1.75 15.88
N VAL A 188 0.36 0.48 15.87
CA VAL A 188 -0.33 -0.57 15.13
C VAL A 188 -0.71 -1.68 16.10
N CYS A 189 -1.99 -2.03 16.13
CA CYS A 189 -2.47 -3.17 16.92
C CYS A 189 -3.45 -4.04 16.15
N ALA A 190 -3.46 -5.34 16.46
CA ALA A 190 -4.40 -6.27 15.86
C ALA A 190 -5.83 -5.86 16.26
N ALA A 191 -6.70 -5.71 15.28
CA ALA A 191 -8.11 -5.42 15.49
C ALA A 191 -8.91 -6.69 15.21
N PRO A 192 -9.77 -7.16 16.13
CA PRO A 192 -10.71 -8.22 15.80
C PRO A 192 -11.57 -7.77 14.61
N VAL A 193 -11.81 -8.68 13.67
CA VAL A 193 -12.76 -8.44 12.56
C VAL A 193 -14.11 -8.20 13.20
N MET A 194 -14.56 -6.94 13.25
CA MET A 194 -15.98 -6.69 13.45
C MET A 194 -16.65 -7.08 12.14
N LEU A 195 -17.20 -8.29 12.10
CA LEU A 195 -18.26 -8.60 11.14
C LEU A 195 -19.33 -7.54 11.39
N ALA A 196 -19.40 -6.54 10.50
CA ALA A 196 -20.54 -5.64 10.50
C ALA A 196 -21.77 -6.53 10.30
N GLU A 197 -22.61 -6.64 11.32
CA GLU A 197 -23.94 -7.22 11.13
C GLU A 197 -24.60 -6.45 9.99
N PRO A 198 -25.25 -7.14 9.04
CA PRO A 198 -26.01 -6.45 8.00
C PRO A 198 -27.00 -5.53 8.71
N GLN A 199 -26.94 -4.23 8.38
CA GLN A 199 -27.99 -3.29 8.73
C GLN A 199 -29.23 -3.72 7.94
N ASP A 200 -30.05 -4.59 8.55
CA ASP A 200 -31.38 -4.90 8.03
C ASP A 200 -32.14 -3.57 7.91
N SER A 201 -32.41 -3.19 6.66
CA SER A 201 -33.28 -2.09 6.27
C SER A 201 -34.64 -2.63 5.88
#